data_AF-A0A496R2H6-F1
#
_entry.id   AF-A0A496R2H6-F1
#
_cell.length_a   1.000
_cell.length_b   1.000
_cell.length_c   1.000
_cell.angle_alpha   90.00
_cell.angle_beta   90.00
_cell.angle_gamma   90.00
#
_symmetry.space_group_name_H-M   'P 1'
#
loop_
_entity.id
_entity.type
_entity.pdbx_description
1 polymer ?
#
loop_
_entity_poly.entity_id
_entity_poly.type
_entity_poly.pdbx_seq_one_letter_code
_entity_poly.pdbx_strand_id
1 'polypeptide(L)'
;MKNRKVTALILAVTALFLTTSVYANEVSAVWERLYKRASSLNQKYNIMVNIVEQHDRDMIPVLEKALDDQVSAMENQRTITDQLKSDSFTKLIVKELGRLKDREAAPLLWDVAENSDDPFVKGEAIIALGRVGAKDYTNKLNLMLRNINMNYGNIQDQRKNEIVAYALVLALEKLKSPDSYSPLFFAANGWY
;
A
#
# COMPACT_ATOMS: atom_id res chain seq x y z
N MET A 1 -34.02 39.50 21.94
CA MET A 1 -33.66 39.64 20.50
C MET A 1 -32.17 39.39 20.18
N LYS A 2 -31.24 39.49 21.15
CA LYS A 2 -29.79 39.32 20.94
C LYS A 2 -29.35 37.87 20.65
N ASN A 3 -30.01 36.87 21.24
CA ASN A 3 -29.63 35.46 21.12
C ASN A 3 -30.00 34.81 19.78
N ARG A 4 -31.03 35.30 19.08
CA ARG A 4 -31.43 34.80 17.75
C ARG A 4 -30.41 35.10 16.65
N LYS A 5 -29.68 36.22 16.76
CA LYS A 5 -28.64 36.61 15.80
C LYS A 5 -27.37 35.77 15.95
N VAL A 6 -27.04 35.33 17.16
CA VAL A 6 -25.87 34.48 17.45
C VAL A 6 -26.11 33.05 16.97
N THR A 7 -27.30 32.48 17.18
CA THR A 7 -27.65 31.15 16.67
C THR A 7 -27.71 31.10 15.14
N ALA A 8 -28.17 32.17 14.48
CA ALA A 8 -28.18 32.25 13.01
C ALA A 8 -26.75 32.34 12.42
N LEU A 9 -25.83 33.02 13.13
CA LEU A 9 -24.43 33.12 12.71
C LEU A 9 -23.70 31.77 12.82
N ILE A 10 -23.96 30.99 13.87
CA ILE A 10 -23.35 29.67 14.09
C ILE A 10 -23.83 28.64 13.05
N LEU A 11 -25.10 28.70 12.64
CA LEU A 11 -25.66 27.86 11.57
C LEU A 11 -25.10 28.19 10.18
N ALA A 12 -24.82 29.47 9.91
CA ALA A 12 -24.20 29.88 8.64
C ALA A 12 -22.72 29.45 8.54
N VAL A 13 -21.98 29.48 9.64
CA VAL A 13 -20.58 29.03 9.67
C VAL A 13 -20.48 27.50 9.54
N THR A 14 -21.38 26.74 10.14
CA THR A 14 -21.43 25.28 9.97
C THR A 14 -21.87 24.84 8.56
N ALA A 15 -22.75 25.61 7.90
CA ALA A 15 -23.12 25.37 6.50
C ALA A 15 -21.97 25.64 5.51
N LEU A 16 -21.05 26.57 5.83
CA LEU A 16 -19.88 26.83 4.99
C LEU A 16 -18.80 25.73 5.03
N PHE A 17 -18.78 24.89 6.07
CA PHE A 17 -17.86 23.75 6.17
C PHE A 17 -18.41 22.45 5.54
N LEU A 18 -19.67 22.44 5.10
CA LEU A 18 -20.31 21.27 4.47
C LEU A 18 -20.17 21.25 2.94
N THR A 19 -19.67 22.31 2.31
CA THR A 19 -19.58 22.40 0.84
C THR A 19 -18.25 21.88 0.28
N THR A 20 -17.20 21.75 1.10
CA THR A 20 -15.89 21.25 0.64
C THR A 20 -15.91 19.76 0.32
N SER A 21 -16.84 19.00 0.92
CA SER A 21 -16.98 17.55 0.72
C SER A 21 -17.49 17.16 -0.67
N VAL A 22 -18.18 18.08 -1.37
CA VAL A 22 -18.87 17.76 -2.63
C VAL A 22 -17.93 17.84 -3.83
N TYR A 23 -16.95 18.75 -3.82
CA TYR A 23 -16.00 18.94 -4.93
C TYR A 23 -14.92 17.85 -5.01
N ALA A 24 -14.53 17.31 -3.86
CA ALA A 24 -13.55 16.22 -3.72
C ALA A 24 -13.91 14.97 -4.55
N ASN A 25 -15.19 14.58 -4.52
CA ASN A 25 -15.69 13.37 -5.17
C ASN A 25 -15.71 13.48 -6.71
N GLU A 26 -15.72 14.69 -7.27
CA GLU A 26 -15.70 14.88 -8.72
C GLU A 26 -14.32 14.66 -9.32
N VAL A 27 -13.25 15.04 -8.61
CA VAL A 27 -11.86 14.91 -9.07
C VAL A 27 -11.44 13.44 -9.12
N SER A 28 -11.73 12.68 -8.07
CA SER A 28 -11.44 11.24 -8.04
C SER A 28 -12.20 10.48 -9.13
N ALA A 29 -13.46 10.83 -9.38
CA ALA A 29 -14.26 10.25 -10.46
C ALA A 29 -13.73 10.59 -11.87
N VAL A 30 -13.07 11.74 -12.06
CA VAL A 30 -12.38 12.05 -13.33
C VAL A 30 -11.16 11.13 -13.50
N TRP A 31 -10.33 11.01 -12.47
CA TRP A 31 -9.15 10.14 -12.50
C TRP A 31 -9.50 8.67 -12.70
N GLU A 32 -10.55 8.19 -12.04
CA GLU A 32 -11.05 6.83 -12.22
C GLU A 32 -11.46 6.57 -13.69
N ARG A 33 -12.17 7.52 -14.32
CA ARG A 33 -12.56 7.42 -15.72
C ARG A 33 -11.37 7.47 -16.66
N LEU A 34 -10.38 8.33 -16.40
CA LEU A 34 -9.14 8.38 -17.18
C LEU A 34 -8.38 7.05 -17.07
N TYR A 35 -8.25 6.52 -15.86
CA TYR A 35 -7.60 5.24 -15.61
C TYR A 35 -8.30 4.08 -16.33
N LYS A 36 -9.64 3.99 -16.22
CA LYS A 36 -10.45 2.94 -16.88
C LYS A 36 -10.37 2.99 -18.41
N ARG A 37 -10.22 4.18 -18.99
CA ARG A 37 -10.12 4.37 -20.45
C ARG A 37 -8.71 4.15 -21.00
N ALA A 38 -7.69 4.09 -20.14
CA ALA A 38 -6.32 3.88 -20.58
C ALA A 38 -6.15 2.48 -21.18
N SER A 39 -5.65 2.44 -22.41
CA SER A 39 -5.54 1.22 -23.22
C SER A 39 -4.22 0.46 -23.04
N SER A 40 -3.23 1.11 -22.43
CA SER A 40 -1.88 0.56 -22.25
C SER A 40 -1.39 0.72 -20.82
N LEU A 41 -0.48 -0.18 -20.40
CA LEU A 41 0.18 -0.10 -19.10
C LEU A 41 0.94 1.22 -18.92
N ASN A 42 1.59 1.74 -19.97
CA ASN A 42 2.28 3.03 -19.92
C ASN A 42 1.31 4.20 -19.66
N GLN A 43 0.13 4.21 -20.30
CA GLN A 43 -0.88 5.23 -20.05
C GLN A 43 -1.41 5.14 -18.61
N LYS A 44 -1.73 3.91 -18.15
CA LYS A 44 -2.16 3.67 -16.76
C LYS A 44 -1.12 4.13 -15.75
N TYR A 45 0.15 3.83 -16.00
CA TYR A 45 1.27 4.26 -15.15
C TYR A 45 1.38 5.79 -15.08
N ASN A 46 1.38 6.48 -16.22
CA ASN A 46 1.49 7.94 -16.26
C ASN A 46 0.32 8.63 -15.56
N ILE A 47 -0.91 8.12 -15.73
CA ILE A 47 -2.07 8.60 -14.99
C ILE A 47 -1.84 8.42 -13.48
N MET A 48 -1.36 7.24 -13.07
CA MET A 48 -1.14 6.96 -11.66
C MET A 48 -0.03 7.82 -11.04
N VAL A 49 1.03 8.15 -11.77
CA VAL A 49 2.04 9.11 -11.28
C VAL A 49 1.37 10.43 -10.89
N ASN A 50 0.51 10.98 -11.75
CA ASN A 50 -0.22 12.22 -11.45
C ASN A 50 -1.19 12.07 -10.27
N ILE A 51 -1.82 10.90 -10.11
CA ILE A 51 -2.70 10.60 -8.96
C ILE A 51 -1.89 10.59 -7.66
N VAL A 52 -0.77 9.86 -7.64
CA VAL A 52 0.07 9.68 -6.45
C VAL A 52 0.72 11.00 -6.02
N GLU A 53 1.09 11.87 -6.95
CA GLU A 53 1.66 13.20 -6.66
C GLU A 53 0.70 14.12 -5.90
N GLN A 54 -0.62 13.91 -6.02
CA GLN A 54 -1.62 14.72 -5.30
C GLN A 54 -1.67 14.39 -3.81
N HIS A 55 -1.19 13.21 -3.43
CA HIS A 55 -1.15 12.76 -2.05
C HIS A 55 -2.50 12.77 -1.31
N ASP A 56 -3.59 12.67 -2.07
CA ASP A 56 -4.97 12.87 -1.63
C ASP A 56 -5.64 11.53 -1.29
N ARG A 57 -6.34 11.50 -0.15
CA ARG A 57 -7.12 10.34 0.29
C ARG A 57 -8.34 10.08 -0.58
N ASP A 58 -8.86 11.09 -1.26
CA ASP A 58 -9.98 10.91 -2.19
C ASP A 58 -9.61 10.05 -3.41
N MET A 59 -8.30 9.85 -3.64
CA MET A 59 -7.79 8.96 -4.70
C MET A 59 -7.70 7.49 -4.29
N ILE A 60 -7.94 7.14 -3.02
CA ILE A 60 -7.90 5.76 -2.52
C ILE A 60 -8.70 4.80 -3.41
N PRO A 61 -9.96 5.08 -3.79
CA PRO A 61 -10.74 4.15 -4.61
C PRO A 61 -10.08 3.83 -5.96
N VAL A 62 -9.41 4.80 -6.58
CA VAL A 62 -8.71 4.60 -7.86
C VAL A 62 -7.42 3.80 -7.65
N LEU A 63 -6.71 4.04 -6.54
CA LEU A 63 -5.51 3.30 -6.15
C LEU A 63 -5.83 1.83 -5.85
N GLU A 64 -6.86 1.57 -5.04
CA GLU A 64 -7.32 0.21 -4.73
C GLU A 64 -7.75 -0.53 -5.99
N LYS A 65 -8.56 0.10 -6.85
CA LYS A 65 -8.97 -0.52 -8.11
C LYS A 65 -7.77 -0.84 -9.01
N ALA A 66 -6.80 0.07 -9.10
CA ALA A 66 -5.61 -0.16 -9.88
C ALA A 66 -4.73 -1.28 -9.31
N LEU A 67 -4.68 -1.42 -7.98
CA LEU A 67 -3.96 -2.51 -7.32
C LEU A 67 -4.64 -3.86 -7.55
N ASP A 68 -5.96 -3.92 -7.40
CA ASP A 68 -6.80 -5.07 -7.71
C ASP A 68 -6.61 -5.55 -9.15
N ASP A 69 -6.61 -4.61 -10.11
CA ASP A 69 -6.27 -4.89 -11.53
C ASP A 69 -4.85 -5.47 -11.68
N GLN A 70 -3.87 -5.01 -10.89
CA GLN A 70 -2.50 -5.55 -10.94
C GLN A 70 -2.41 -6.95 -10.34
N VAL A 71 -2.98 -7.16 -9.15
CA VAL A 71 -3.01 -8.47 -8.46
C VAL A 71 -3.66 -9.52 -9.34
N SER A 72 -4.83 -9.21 -9.91
CA SER A 72 -5.54 -10.10 -10.85
C SER A 72 -4.71 -10.48 -12.08
N ALA A 73 -3.75 -9.64 -12.44
CA ALA A 73 -2.92 -9.82 -13.62
C ALA A 73 -1.51 -10.35 -13.31
N MET A 74 -1.18 -10.63 -12.03
CA MET A 74 0.07 -11.29 -11.62
C MET A 74 0.09 -12.79 -11.98
N GLU A 75 -1.09 -13.43 -12.05
CA GLU A 75 -1.21 -14.84 -12.42
C GLU A 75 -0.92 -15.11 -13.91
N ASN A 76 -0.87 -14.06 -14.74
CA ASN A 76 -0.66 -14.19 -16.17
C ASN A 76 0.84 -14.12 -16.52
N GLN A 77 1.31 -15.04 -17.35
CA GLN A 77 2.69 -15.02 -17.86
C GLN A 77 2.93 -13.79 -18.74
N ARG A 78 3.87 -12.92 -18.32
CA ARG A 78 4.28 -11.71 -19.03
C ARG A 78 5.72 -11.82 -19.53
N THR A 79 6.07 -10.99 -20.52
CA THR A 79 7.48 -10.82 -20.90
C THR A 79 8.27 -10.17 -19.76
N ILE A 80 9.59 -10.37 -19.72
CA ILE A 80 10.46 -9.75 -18.69
C ILE A 80 10.32 -8.22 -18.70
N THR A 81 10.23 -7.61 -19.87
CA THR A 81 10.06 -6.15 -20.00
C THR A 81 8.72 -5.67 -19.46
N ASP A 82 7.65 -6.42 -19.70
CA ASP A 82 6.33 -6.09 -19.18
C ASP A 82 6.24 -6.32 -17.67
N GLN A 83 6.97 -7.31 -17.15
CA GLN A 83 7.08 -7.57 -15.72
C GLN A 83 7.72 -6.38 -14.98
N LEU A 84 8.87 -5.88 -15.46
CA LEU A 84 9.56 -4.74 -14.83
C LEU A 84 8.69 -3.48 -14.75
N LYS A 85 7.88 -3.22 -15.79
CA LYS A 85 6.92 -2.12 -15.80
C LYS A 85 5.77 -2.38 -14.81
N SER A 86 5.27 -3.61 -14.77
CA SER A 86 4.24 -4.03 -13.83
C SER A 86 4.70 -3.89 -12.38
N ASP A 87 5.94 -4.28 -12.08
CA ASP A 87 6.54 -4.20 -10.76
C ASP A 87 6.70 -2.74 -10.33
N SER A 88 7.21 -1.91 -11.23
CA SER A 88 7.34 -0.46 -10.99
C SER A 88 5.98 0.20 -10.74
N PHE A 89 4.98 -0.20 -11.52
CA PHE A 89 3.61 0.30 -11.38
C PHE A 89 2.95 -0.16 -10.07
N THR A 90 3.11 -1.44 -9.71
CA THR A 90 2.59 -2.01 -8.47
C THR A 90 3.22 -1.33 -7.26
N LYS A 91 4.56 -1.18 -7.26
CA LYS A 91 5.30 -0.52 -6.19
C LYS A 91 4.83 0.93 -5.97
N LEU A 92 4.53 1.65 -7.05
CA LEU A 92 4.00 3.02 -6.99
C LEU A 92 2.67 3.07 -6.21
N ILE A 93 1.73 2.19 -6.56
CA ILE A 93 0.38 2.14 -5.94
C ILE A 93 0.48 1.70 -4.47
N VAL A 94 1.21 0.61 -4.21
CA VAL A 94 1.42 0.03 -2.87
C VAL A 94 2.01 1.06 -1.91
N LYS A 95 3.07 1.76 -2.36
CA LYS A 95 3.72 2.80 -1.56
C LYS A 95 2.75 3.91 -1.19
N GLU A 96 1.90 4.32 -2.14
CA GLU A 96 0.95 5.41 -1.91
C GLU A 96 -0.18 5.00 -0.96
N LEU A 97 -0.78 3.82 -1.13
CA LEU A 97 -1.79 3.29 -0.20
C LEU A 97 -1.22 3.18 1.23
N GLY A 98 0.02 2.69 1.36
CA GLY A 98 0.74 2.68 2.63
C GLY A 98 0.96 4.08 3.22
N ARG A 99 1.29 5.08 2.39
CA ARG A 99 1.48 6.48 2.80
C ARG A 99 0.17 7.12 3.25
N LEU A 100 -0.90 6.88 2.50
CA LEU A 100 -2.25 7.33 2.80
C LEU A 100 -2.85 6.64 4.03
N LYS A 101 -2.21 5.56 4.52
CA LYS A 101 -2.65 4.74 5.66
C LYS A 101 -4.04 4.18 5.45
N ASP A 102 -4.29 3.69 4.26
CA ASP A 102 -5.56 3.05 3.93
C ASP A 102 -5.59 1.63 4.49
N ARG A 103 -6.38 1.41 5.54
CA ARG A 103 -6.51 0.11 6.19
C ARG A 103 -7.34 -0.86 5.35
N GLU A 104 -8.25 -0.37 4.52
CA GLU A 104 -9.13 -1.23 3.71
C GLU A 104 -8.35 -1.95 2.60
N ALA A 105 -7.29 -1.32 2.09
CA ALA A 105 -6.33 -1.95 1.18
C ALA A 105 -5.51 -3.13 1.76
N ALA A 106 -5.58 -3.43 3.07
CA ALA A 106 -4.75 -4.46 3.69
C ALA A 106 -4.80 -5.84 3.00
N PRO A 107 -5.96 -6.36 2.54
CA PRO A 107 -6.01 -7.61 1.78
C PRO A 107 -5.24 -7.53 0.45
N LEU A 108 -5.44 -6.47 -0.34
CA LEU A 108 -4.73 -6.29 -1.61
C LEU A 108 -3.21 -6.15 -1.39
N LEU A 109 -2.79 -5.43 -0.35
CA LEU A 109 -1.38 -5.32 0.03
C LEU A 109 -0.78 -6.68 0.43
N TRP A 110 -1.57 -7.53 1.10
CA TRP A 110 -1.15 -8.89 1.41
C TRP A 110 -1.00 -9.74 0.16
N ASP A 111 -1.95 -9.65 -0.78
CA ASP A 111 -1.87 -10.42 -2.03
C ASP A 111 -0.60 -10.08 -2.83
N VAL A 112 -0.18 -8.80 -2.84
CA VAL A 112 1.11 -8.42 -3.44
C VAL A 112 2.30 -9.00 -2.67
N ALA A 113 2.27 -8.94 -1.33
CA ALA A 113 3.35 -9.47 -0.50
C ALA A 113 3.49 -11.00 -0.64
N GLU A 114 2.39 -11.71 -0.83
CA GLU A 114 2.37 -13.16 -1.00
C GLU A 114 2.83 -13.57 -2.41
N ASN A 115 2.25 -12.95 -3.45
CA ASN A 115 2.35 -13.44 -4.82
C ASN A 115 3.43 -12.78 -5.68
N SER A 116 4.09 -11.71 -5.22
CA SER A 116 5.15 -11.07 -6.00
C SER A 116 6.45 -11.88 -5.97
N ASP A 117 7.08 -12.11 -7.13
CA ASP A 117 8.41 -12.71 -7.25
C ASP A 117 9.54 -11.70 -7.03
N ASP A 118 9.29 -10.41 -7.29
CA ASP A 118 10.28 -9.36 -7.11
C ASP A 118 10.41 -9.00 -5.61
N PRO A 119 11.61 -9.13 -5.01
CA PRO A 119 11.79 -8.88 -3.58
C PRO A 119 11.54 -7.42 -3.19
N PHE A 120 11.71 -6.45 -4.11
CA PHE A 120 11.47 -5.04 -3.80
C PHE A 120 9.97 -4.72 -3.78
N VAL A 121 9.18 -5.26 -4.71
CA VAL A 121 7.72 -5.14 -4.70
C VAL A 121 7.15 -5.81 -3.46
N LYS A 122 7.59 -7.05 -3.16
CA LYS A 122 7.23 -7.78 -1.94
C LYS A 122 7.56 -6.97 -0.69
N GLY A 123 8.77 -6.43 -0.61
CA GLY A 123 9.22 -5.60 0.51
C GLY A 123 8.40 -4.34 0.70
N GLU A 124 8.08 -3.60 -0.37
CA GLU A 124 7.25 -2.39 -0.26
C GLU A 124 5.83 -2.73 0.22
N ALA A 125 5.25 -3.84 -0.25
CA ALA A 125 3.93 -4.31 0.20
C ALA A 125 3.92 -4.67 1.69
N ILE A 126 4.96 -5.36 2.16
CA ILE A 126 5.14 -5.65 3.59
C ILE A 126 5.26 -4.36 4.42
N ILE A 127 6.07 -3.40 3.97
CA ILE A 127 6.20 -2.11 4.65
C ILE A 127 4.86 -1.36 4.67
N ALA A 128 4.11 -1.39 3.57
CA ALA A 128 2.78 -0.79 3.46
C ALA A 128 1.81 -1.43 4.47
N LEU A 129 1.77 -2.76 4.60
CA LEU A 129 0.98 -3.46 5.64
C LEU A 129 1.28 -2.94 7.05
N GLY A 130 2.57 -2.71 7.36
CA GLY A 130 2.96 -2.09 8.62
C GLY A 130 2.47 -0.65 8.77
N ARG A 131 2.54 0.16 7.71
CA ARG A 131 2.08 1.57 7.71
C ARG A 131 0.57 1.72 7.88
N VAL A 132 -0.22 0.85 7.24
CA VAL A 132 -1.69 0.87 7.35
C VAL A 132 -2.19 0.22 8.66
N GLY A 133 -1.28 -0.39 9.43
CA GLY A 133 -1.60 -0.99 10.73
C GLY A 133 -2.36 -2.31 10.60
N ALA A 134 -2.07 -3.11 9.59
CA ALA A 134 -2.71 -4.37 9.25
C ALA A 134 -2.40 -5.51 10.26
N LYS A 135 -2.85 -5.33 11.52
CA LYS A 135 -2.56 -6.25 12.64
C LYS A 135 -3.02 -7.69 12.41
N ASP A 136 -4.04 -7.89 11.59
CA ASP A 136 -4.58 -9.21 11.25
C ASP A 136 -3.54 -10.07 10.48
N TYR A 137 -2.54 -9.44 9.87
CA TYR A 137 -1.46 -10.11 9.12
C TYR A 137 -0.19 -10.33 9.95
N THR A 138 -0.13 -9.85 11.20
CA THR A 138 1.04 -9.99 12.09
C THR A 138 1.57 -11.41 12.16
N ASN A 139 0.67 -12.40 12.34
CA ASN A 139 1.06 -13.80 12.46
C ASN A 139 1.69 -14.33 11.17
N LYS A 140 1.16 -13.94 10.01
CA LYS A 140 1.73 -14.34 8.72
C LYS A 140 3.10 -13.70 8.51
N LEU A 141 3.25 -12.41 8.83
CA LEU A 141 4.53 -11.70 8.75
C LEU A 141 5.58 -12.31 9.71
N ASN A 142 5.21 -12.65 10.94
CA ASN A 142 6.09 -13.34 11.88
C ASN A 142 6.56 -14.69 11.33
N LEU A 143 5.66 -15.46 10.71
CA LEU A 143 5.98 -16.75 10.11
C LEU A 143 6.92 -16.59 8.91
N MET A 144 6.71 -15.58 8.06
CA MET A 144 7.62 -15.26 6.95
C MET A 144 9.02 -14.91 7.46
N LEU A 145 9.13 -14.04 8.47
CA LEU A 145 10.43 -13.67 9.05
C LEU A 145 11.11 -14.87 9.66
N ARG A 146 10.39 -15.70 10.42
CA ARG A 146 10.94 -16.93 11.00
C ARG A 146 11.47 -17.86 9.91
N ASN A 147 10.74 -18.04 8.81
CA ASN A 147 11.18 -18.92 7.72
C ASN A 147 12.45 -18.39 7.04
N ILE A 148 12.55 -17.08 6.82
CA ILE A 148 13.78 -16.44 6.31
C ILE A 148 14.93 -16.65 7.30
N ASN A 149 14.70 -16.42 8.59
CA ASN A 149 15.66 -16.67 9.65
C ASN A 149 16.10 -18.14 9.76
N MET A 150 15.43 -19.11 9.12
CA MET A 150 15.85 -20.51 9.14
C MET A 150 16.54 -20.93 7.83
N ASN A 151 16.52 -20.06 6.81
CA ASN A 151 16.97 -20.38 5.44
C ASN A 151 18.41 -19.92 5.16
N TYR A 152 19.32 -20.03 6.13
CA TYR A 152 20.72 -19.59 6.02
C TYR A 152 21.56 -20.32 4.95
N GLY A 153 21.05 -21.42 4.37
CA GLY A 153 21.83 -22.31 3.52
C GLY A 153 21.83 -21.99 2.01
N ASN A 154 20.89 -21.17 1.50
CA ASN A 154 20.79 -20.90 0.07
C ASN A 154 21.39 -19.54 -0.30
N ILE A 155 22.69 -19.53 -0.62
CA ILE A 155 23.46 -18.35 -1.02
C ILE A 155 22.80 -17.62 -2.22
N GLN A 156 22.11 -18.33 -3.12
CA GLN A 156 21.51 -17.73 -4.30
C GLN A 156 20.35 -16.77 -3.99
N ASP A 157 19.66 -16.97 -2.85
CA ASP A 157 18.53 -16.15 -2.43
C ASP A 157 18.86 -15.20 -1.27
N GLN A 158 20.10 -15.20 -0.78
CA GLN A 158 20.53 -14.41 0.38
C GLN A 158 20.17 -12.92 0.25
N ARG A 159 20.51 -12.29 -0.88
CA ARG A 159 20.17 -10.88 -1.14
C ARG A 159 18.66 -10.64 -1.17
N LYS A 160 17.87 -11.57 -1.73
CA LYS A 160 16.40 -11.42 -1.76
C LYS A 160 15.83 -11.52 -0.35
N ASN A 161 16.34 -12.48 0.42
CA ASN A 161 15.97 -12.71 1.81
C ASN A 161 16.31 -11.50 2.69
N GLU A 162 17.46 -10.86 2.49
CA GLU A 162 17.84 -9.60 3.17
C GLU A 162 16.81 -8.49 2.95
N ILE A 163 16.42 -8.25 1.68
CA ILE A 163 15.45 -7.20 1.32
C ILE A 163 14.11 -7.46 2.02
N VAL A 164 13.62 -8.71 1.95
CA VAL A 164 12.34 -9.08 2.54
C VAL A 164 12.40 -9.08 4.07
N ALA A 165 13.50 -9.56 4.68
CA ALA A 165 13.70 -9.53 6.13
C ALA A 165 13.72 -8.10 6.67
N TYR A 166 14.42 -7.18 5.98
CA TYR A 166 14.43 -5.77 6.35
C TYR A 166 13.02 -5.17 6.33
N ALA A 167 12.25 -5.44 5.27
CA ALA A 167 10.87 -4.99 5.17
C ALA A 167 9.98 -5.56 6.30
N LEU A 168 10.13 -6.85 6.62
CA LEU A 168 9.41 -7.52 7.71
C LEU A 168 9.73 -6.90 9.07
N VAL A 169 11.01 -6.59 9.33
CA VAL A 169 11.42 -5.91 10.57
C VAL A 169 10.71 -4.56 10.70
N LEU A 170 10.75 -3.73 9.65
CA LEU A 170 10.09 -2.41 9.66
C LEU A 170 8.56 -2.52 9.84
N ALA A 171 7.94 -3.50 9.19
CA ALA A 171 6.51 -3.69 9.28
C ALA A 171 6.08 -4.15 10.69
N LEU A 172 6.75 -5.17 11.23
CA LEU A 172 6.46 -5.72 12.55
C LEU A 172 6.75 -4.71 13.67
N GLU A 173 7.81 -3.90 13.53
CA GLU A 173 8.10 -2.77 14.42
C GLU A 173 6.91 -1.80 14.47
N LYS A 174 6.33 -1.44 13.31
CA LYS A 174 5.16 -0.55 13.25
C LYS A 174 3.91 -1.18 13.85
N LEU A 175 3.71 -2.49 13.69
CA LEU A 175 2.54 -3.20 14.21
C LEU A 175 2.60 -3.39 15.73
N LYS A 176 3.80 -3.38 16.33
CA LYS A 176 4.04 -3.44 17.78
C LYS A 176 3.36 -4.62 18.47
N SER A 177 3.39 -5.80 17.85
CA SER A 177 2.88 -7.02 18.47
C SER A 177 3.94 -7.65 19.39
N PRO A 178 3.60 -8.02 20.64
CA PRO A 178 4.52 -8.73 21.53
C PRO A 178 5.07 -10.03 20.93
N ASP A 179 4.24 -10.74 20.16
CA ASP A 179 4.62 -12.01 19.52
C ASP A 179 5.73 -11.84 18.47
N SER A 180 5.96 -10.62 17.99
CA SER A 180 7.01 -10.30 17.03
C SER A 180 8.40 -10.17 17.66
N TYR A 181 8.51 -10.04 18.99
CA TYR A 181 9.81 -9.82 19.64
C TYR A 181 10.79 -10.97 19.43
N SER A 182 10.32 -12.22 19.50
CA SER A 182 11.21 -13.38 19.30
C SER A 182 11.76 -13.46 17.87
N PRO A 183 10.95 -13.43 16.79
CA PRO A 183 11.46 -13.39 15.42
C PRO A 183 12.39 -12.20 15.13
N LEU A 184 12.07 -11.00 15.65
CA LEU A 184 12.90 -9.80 15.51
C LEU A 184 14.26 -9.96 16.20
N PHE A 185 14.28 -10.52 17.41
CA PHE A 185 15.53 -10.77 18.14
C PHE A 185 16.42 -11.77 17.40
N PHE A 186 15.85 -12.82 16.82
CA PHE A 186 16.61 -13.75 15.98
C PHE A 186 17.18 -13.08 14.74
N ALA A 187 16.39 -12.25 14.06
CA ALA A 187 16.85 -11.49 12.89
C ALA A 187 18.03 -10.55 13.23
N ALA A 188 18.07 -9.99 14.44
CA ALA A 188 19.17 -9.14 14.90
C ALA A 188 20.49 -9.91 15.14
N ASN A 189 20.43 -11.20 15.48
CA ASN A 189 21.63 -12.00 15.82
C ASN A 189 22.21 -12.75 14.62
N GLY A 190 21.36 -13.18 13.68
CA GLY A 190 21.76 -14.09 12.62
C GLY A 190 22.15 -13.41 11.31
N TRP A 191 22.57 -12.14 11.31
CA TRP A 191 22.60 -11.28 10.11
C TRP A 191 22.98 -12.02 8.81
N TYR A 192 22.03 -11.96 7.87
CA TYR A 192 22.14 -12.28 6.46
C TYR A 192 23.12 -11.34 5.77
#